data_AF-A0A852NI41-F1
#
_entry.id   AF-A0A852NI41-F1
#
_cell.length_a   1.000
_cell.length_b   1.000
_cell.length_c   1.000
_cell.angle_alpha   90.00
_cell.angle_beta   90.00
_cell.angle_gamma   90.00
#
_symmetry.space_group_name_H-M   'P 1'
#
loop_
_entity.id
_entity.type
_entity.pdbx_description
1 polymer ?
#
loop_
_entity_poly.entity_id
_entity_poly.type
_entity_poly.pdbx_seq_one_letter_code
_entity_poly.pdbx_strand_id
1 'polypeptide(L)'
;IITARLCKACPLNPRQRGFISAAGCSENLKLLQTIIRTAKKEKKELGVVFVDIAKAFDTVSHQHILSGLKQRGVDPHIVGLVSDMYENISTYIT
;
A
#
# COMPACT_ATOMS: atom_id res chain seq x y z
N ILE A 1 -17.29 -7.23 1.66
CA ILE A 1 -17.38 -7.86 0.32
C ILE A 1 -16.34 -7.29 -0.65
N ILE A 2 -16.30 -5.97 -0.88
CA ILE A 2 -15.34 -5.32 -1.81
C ILE A 2 -13.88 -5.57 -1.42
N THR A 3 -13.51 -5.38 -0.14
CA THR A 3 -12.15 -5.65 0.36
C THR A 3 -11.68 -7.07 0.04
N ALA A 4 -12.52 -8.09 0.26
CA ALA A 4 -12.17 -9.47 -0.03
C ALA A 4 -11.91 -9.72 -1.53
N ARG A 5 -12.72 -9.09 -2.40
CA ARG A 5 -12.53 -9.16 -3.86
C ARG A 5 -11.23 -8.47 -4.30
N LEU A 6 -10.96 -7.28 -3.75
CA LEU A 6 -9.73 -6.55 -4.02
C LEU A 6 -8.49 -7.27 -3.48
N CYS A 7 -8.52 -7.83 -2.28
CA CYS A 7 -7.39 -8.60 -1.75
C CYS A 7 -7.10 -9.85 -2.59
N LYS A 8 -8.14 -10.48 -3.18
CA LYS A 8 -7.97 -11.63 -4.07
C LYS A 8 -7.31 -11.25 -5.41
N ALA A 9 -7.74 -10.15 -6.03
CA ALA A 9 -7.21 -9.69 -7.32
C ALA A 9 -5.86 -8.94 -7.18
N CYS A 10 -5.69 -8.24 -6.06
CA CYS A 10 -4.51 -7.43 -5.75
C CYS A 10 -3.83 -7.99 -4.48
N PRO A 11 -3.13 -9.13 -4.58
CA PRO A 11 -2.41 -9.68 -3.44
C PRO A 11 -1.36 -8.65 -2.98
N LEU A 12 -1.39 -8.33 -1.69
CA LEU A 12 -0.45 -7.42 -1.06
C LEU A 12 0.85 -8.15 -0.72
N ASN A 13 1.94 -7.42 -0.64
CA ASN A 13 3.21 -7.98 -0.17
C ASN A 13 3.03 -8.50 1.28
N PRO A 14 3.52 -9.71 1.62
CA PRO A 14 3.43 -10.25 2.98
C PRO A 14 4.06 -9.39 4.07
N ARG A 15 4.91 -8.42 3.71
CA ARG A 15 5.56 -7.44 4.60
C ARG A 15 4.82 -6.10 4.69
N GLN A 16 3.74 -5.91 3.92
CA GLN A 16 2.89 -4.71 4.03
C GLN A 16 2.22 -4.72 5.40
N ARG A 17 2.31 -3.61 6.13
CA ARG A 17 1.63 -3.44 7.43
C ARG A 17 0.74 -2.21 7.50
N GLY A 18 0.92 -1.26 6.58
CA GLY A 18 0.01 -0.12 6.45
C GLY A 18 -1.32 -0.54 5.83
N PHE A 19 -2.41 0.03 6.34
CA PHE A 19 -3.77 -0.13 5.82
C PHE A 19 -4.29 -1.57 5.70
N ILE A 20 -3.74 -2.48 6.51
CA ILE A 20 -4.25 -3.86 6.66
C ILE A 20 -4.55 -4.18 8.12
N SER A 21 -5.37 -5.18 8.37
CA SER A 21 -5.60 -5.70 9.72
C SER A 21 -4.41 -6.56 10.15
N ALA A 22 -3.41 -5.94 10.78
CA ALA A 22 -2.20 -6.58 11.31
C ALA A 22 -1.66 -5.79 12.51
N ALA A 23 -0.57 -6.27 13.14
CA ALA A 23 0.11 -5.60 14.27
C ALA A 23 0.78 -4.24 13.93
N GLY A 24 0.45 -3.66 12.76
CA GLY A 24 0.96 -2.39 12.29
C GLY A 24 2.48 -2.37 12.11
N CYS A 25 3.09 -1.20 12.27
CA CYS A 25 4.51 -0.98 12.03
C CYS A 25 5.44 -1.66 13.05
N SER A 26 4.91 -2.15 14.17
CA SER A 26 5.70 -2.77 15.25
C SER A 26 6.50 -3.99 14.75
N GLU A 27 5.90 -4.79 13.87
CA GLU A 27 6.53 -5.97 13.29
C GLU A 27 7.69 -5.60 12.35
N ASN A 28 7.48 -4.60 11.48
CA ASN A 28 8.51 -4.09 10.59
C ASN A 28 9.68 -3.48 11.37
N LEU A 29 9.39 -2.75 12.45
CA LEU A 29 10.41 -2.21 13.34
C LEU A 29 11.21 -3.32 14.01
N LYS A 30 10.54 -4.35 14.54
CA LYS A 30 11.20 -5.49 15.19
C LYS A 30 12.10 -6.25 14.23
N LEU A 31 11.63 -6.46 13.00
CA LEU A 31 12.40 -7.09 11.93
C LEU A 31 13.65 -6.28 11.60
N LEU A 32 13.51 -4.96 11.39
CA LEU A 32 14.64 -4.08 11.10
C LEU A 32 15.67 -4.07 12.24
N GLN A 33 15.21 -3.97 13.49
CA GLN A 33 16.08 -4.04 14.67
C GLN A 33 16.84 -5.37 14.72
N THR A 34 16.20 -6.47 14.35
CA THR A 34 16.82 -7.80 14.33
C THR A 34 17.92 -7.86 13.26
N ILE A 35 17.63 -7.37 12.04
CA ILE A 35 18.61 -7.32 10.94
C ILE A 35 19.84 -6.49 11.35
N ILE A 36 19.63 -5.32 11.95
CA ILE A 36 20.71 -4.44 12.43
C ILE A 36 21.55 -5.15 13.51
N ARG A 37 20.91 -5.82 14.47
CA ARG A 37 21.60 -6.54 15.55
C ARG A 37 22.44 -7.70 14.99
N THR A 38 21.90 -8.45 14.04
CA THR A 38 22.61 -9.57 13.40
C THR A 38 23.82 -9.09 12.60
N ALA A 39 23.68 -8.03 11.78
CA ALA A 39 24.80 -7.46 11.04
C ALA A 39 25.94 -7.01 11.98
N LYS A 40 25.60 -6.36 13.09
CA LYS A 40 26.57 -5.97 14.13
C LYS A 40 27.27 -7.18 14.76
N LYS A 41 26.52 -8.23 15.11
CA LYS A 41 27.07 -9.47 15.70
C LYS A 41 28.03 -10.17 14.74
N GLU A 42 27.69 -10.22 13.46
CA GLU A 42 28.46 -10.90 12.41
C GLU A 42 29.57 -10.03 11.82
N LYS A 43 29.69 -8.76 12.24
CA LYS A 43 30.64 -7.77 11.69
C LYS A 43 30.50 -7.62 10.17
N LYS A 44 29.26 -7.65 9.67
CA LYS A 44 28.94 -7.45 8.25
C LYS A 44 28.43 -6.03 8.02
N GLU A 45 28.72 -5.51 6.84
CA GLU A 45 28.17 -4.23 6.38
C GLU A 45 26.67 -4.37 6.11
N LEU A 46 25.90 -3.32 6.43
CA LEU A 46 24.46 -3.24 6.20
C LEU A 46 24.10 -1.83 5.72
N GLY A 47 23.54 -1.74 4.52
CA GLY A 47 22.89 -0.54 4.01
C GLY A 47 21.37 -0.59 4.21
N VAL A 48 20.76 0.51 4.65
CA VAL A 48 19.31 0.66 4.76
C VAL A 48 18.88 1.93 4.04
N VAL A 49 17.91 1.82 3.14
CA VAL A 49 17.34 2.94 2.39
C VAL A 49 15.90 3.16 2.84
N PHE A 50 15.58 4.38 3.25
CA PHE A 50 14.22 4.81 3.55
C PHE A 50 13.71 5.65 2.38
N VAL A 51 12.63 5.20 1.75
CA VAL A 51 11.99 5.88 0.62
C VAL A 51 10.63 6.38 1.08
N ASP A 52 10.34 7.65 0.81
CA ASP A 52 9.06 8.28 1.07
C ASP A 52 8.52 8.94 -0.20
N ILE A 53 7.20 8.87 -0.40
CA ILE A 53 6.52 9.46 -1.54
C ILE A 53 5.77 10.70 -1.04
N ALA A 54 6.25 11.88 -1.43
CA ALA A 54 5.63 13.14 -1.05
C ALA A 54 4.18 13.21 -1.59
N LYS A 55 3.23 13.49 -0.69
CA LYS A 55 1.81 13.66 -1.04
C LYS A 55 1.24 12.49 -1.85
N ALA A 56 1.48 11.25 -1.42
CA ALA A 56 1.12 10.05 -2.19
C ALA A 56 -0.38 9.97 -2.56
N PHE A 57 -1.29 10.52 -1.75
CA PHE A 57 -2.72 10.55 -2.08
C PHE A 57 -3.08 11.65 -3.08
N ASP A 58 -2.37 12.77 -3.08
CA ASP A 58 -2.65 13.90 -3.98
C ASP A 58 -1.95 13.74 -5.35
N THR A 59 -0.80 13.05 -5.37
CA THR A 59 0.08 12.98 -6.56
C THR A 59 -0.17 11.78 -7.45
N VAL A 60 -0.77 10.71 -6.93
CA VAL A 60 -1.13 9.55 -7.73
C VAL A 60 -2.41 9.87 -8.52
N SER A 61 -2.27 10.02 -9.84
CA SER A 61 -3.41 10.32 -10.70
C SER A 61 -4.48 9.22 -10.67
N HIS A 62 -5.76 9.57 -10.78
CA HIS A 62 -6.85 8.60 -10.84
C HIS A 62 -6.71 7.62 -12.02
N GLN A 63 -6.17 8.07 -13.16
CA GLN A 63 -5.89 7.20 -14.31
C GLN A 63 -4.92 6.06 -13.96
N HIS A 64 -3.87 6.34 -13.17
CA HIS A 64 -2.94 5.32 -12.70
C HIS A 64 -3.61 4.31 -11.78
N ILE A 65 -4.51 4.76 -10.89
CA ILE A 65 -5.28 3.86 -10.02
C ILE A 65 -6.13 2.92 -10.86
N LEU A 66 -6.92 3.46 -11.79
CA LEU A 66 -7.81 2.67 -12.65
C LEU A 66 -7.03 1.71 -13.57
N SER A 67 -5.91 2.16 -14.15
CA SER A 67 -5.02 1.31 -14.95
C SER A 67 -4.44 0.17 -14.12
N GLY A 68 -3.99 0.45 -12.89
CA GLY A 68 -3.48 -0.55 -11.97
C GLY A 68 -4.53 -1.61 -11.61
N LEU A 69 -5.78 -1.21 -11.34
CA LEU A 69 -6.87 -2.15 -11.06
C LEU A 69 -7.19 -3.04 -12.27
N LYS A 70 -7.24 -2.48 -13.48
CA LYS A 70 -7.46 -3.24 -14.72
C LYS A 70 -6.32 -4.24 -14.98
N GLN A 71 -5.06 -3.83 -14.79
CA GLN A 71 -3.90 -4.70 -14.97
C GLN A 71 -3.90 -5.87 -13.97
N ARG A 72 -4.42 -5.66 -12.76
CA ARG A 72 -4.57 -6.68 -11.72
C ARG A 72 -5.78 -7.61 -11.95
N GLY A 73 -6.52 -7.44 -13.05
CA GLY A 73 -7.68 -8.27 -13.36
C GLY A 73 -8.85 -8.07 -12.39
N VAL A 74 -8.96 -6.89 -11.80
CA VAL A 74 -10.11 -6.53 -10.96
C VAL A 74 -11.37 -6.50 -11.82
N ASP A 75 -12.46 -7.02 -11.28
CA ASP A 75 -13.77 -7.05 -11.94
C ASP A 75 -14.17 -5.66 -12.48
N PRO A 76 -14.58 -5.53 -13.76
CA PRO A 76 -14.93 -4.24 -14.37
C PRO A 76 -15.99 -3.44 -13.59
N HIS A 77 -16.91 -4.10 -12.91
CA HIS A 77 -17.91 -3.43 -12.08
C HIS A 77 -17.28 -2.76 -10.85
N ILE A 78 -16.27 -3.40 -10.24
CA ILE A 78 -15.51 -2.80 -9.13
C ILE A 78 -14.62 -1.66 -9.63
N VAL A 79 -14.03 -1.80 -10.82
CA VAL A 79 -13.27 -0.70 -11.45
C VAL A 79 -14.18 0.50 -11.72
N GLY A 80 -15.39 0.27 -12.23
CA GLY A 80 -16.41 1.30 -12.43
C GLY A 80 -16.78 2.01 -11.13
N LEU A 81 -17.09 1.23 -10.08
CA LEU A 81 -17.37 1.78 -8.75
C LEU A 81 -16.25 2.69 -8.23
N VAL A 82 -14.99 2.29 -8.40
CA VAL A 82 -13.84 3.12 -7.99
C VAL A 82 -13.72 4.38 -8.86
N SER A 83 -14.02 4.30 -10.17
CA SER A 83 -14.06 5.49 -11.05
C SER A 83 -15.09 6.48 -10.56
N ASP A 84 -16.31 6.02 -10.28
CA ASP A 84 -17.42 6.84 -9.83
C ASP A 84 -17.11 7.54 -8.49
N MET A 85 -16.33 6.89 -7.61
CA MET A 85 -15.87 7.50 -6.35
C MET A 85 -14.96 8.72 -6.56
N TYR A 86 -14.30 8.82 -7.71
CA TYR A 86 -13.38 9.91 -8.04
C TYR A 86 -14.00 10.98 -8.95
N GLU A 87 -15.22 10.77 -9.44
CA GLU A 87 -15.91 11.66 -10.37
C GLU A 87 -16.94 12.54 -9.62
N ASN A 88 -17.04 13.83 -9.98
CA ASN A 88 -18.04 14.78 -9.46
C ASN A 88 -18.13 14.86 -7.92
N ILE A 89 -17.02 14.64 -7.22
CA ILE A 89 -16.98 14.69 -5.75
C ILE A 89 -16.94 16.15 -5.28
N SER A 90 -17.81 16.49 -4.31
CA SER A 90 -17.79 17.79 -3.63
C SER A 90 -17.79 17.58 -2.12
N THR A 91 -16.93 18.31 -1.40
CA THR A 91 -16.93 18.36 0.07
C THR A 91 -17.30 19.76 0.51
N TYR A 92 -18.35 19.90 1.31
CA TYR A 92 -18.74 21.16 1.94
C TYR A 92 -18.21 21.18 3.37
N ILE A 93 -17.47 22.22 3.71
CA ILE A 93 -16.97 22.45 5.07
C ILE A 93 -17.79 23.62 5.62
N THR A 94 -18.53 23.39 6.70
CA THR A 94 -19.24 24.43 7.46
C THR A 94 -18.36 24.96 8.58
#